data_AF-X1QU61-F1
#
_entry.id   AF-X1QU61-F1
#
_cell.length_a   1.000
_cell.length_b   1.000
_cell.length_c   1.000
_cell.angle_alpha   90.00
_cell.angle_beta   90.00
_cell.angle_gamma   90.00
#
_symmetry.space_group_name_H-M   'P 1'
#
loop_
_entity.id
_entity.type
_entity.pdbx_description
1 polymer ?
#
loop_
_entity_poly.entity_id
_entity_poly.type
_entity_poly.pdbx_seq_one_letter_code
_entity_poly.pdbx_strand_id
1 'polypeptide(L)'
;MPPQVEIPQAVKDWNKAHSTIEMKIATPREFFQRLEKTEKKLQIVEGELYDNELVDVFPQVCTSRLWIVQNSRECEGLLMEAEEFATIAWLLGAEYPASELRHAWEEILYIAFHDIITGCGVDGIYEEVKQICTSLKAELIGSLNQSLSYIAGRVNTGGEALLAFNSMPWGILNRGEADLKLAPKFKGTPGMKEAKEVESEVIEIKKDE
;
A
#
# COMPACT_ATOMS: atom_id res chain seq x y z
N MET A 1 -17.30 10.92 -20.65
CA MET A 1 -17.97 11.18 -21.94
C MET A 1 -18.54 9.86 -22.44
N PRO A 2 -19.84 9.77 -22.78
CA PRO A 2 -20.40 8.54 -23.33
C PRO A 2 -19.81 8.24 -24.72
N PRO A 3 -19.85 6.97 -25.17
CA PRO A 3 -19.53 6.64 -26.55
C PRO A 3 -20.36 7.47 -27.53
N GLN A 4 -19.70 8.07 -28.52
CA GLN A 4 -20.35 8.90 -29.53
C GLN A 4 -20.83 8.02 -30.69
N VAL A 5 -22.15 7.88 -30.81
CA VAL A 5 -22.82 6.99 -31.78
C VAL A 5 -22.65 7.44 -33.23
N GLU A 6 -22.34 8.70 -33.43
CA GLU A 6 -22.14 9.36 -34.72
C GLU A 6 -20.75 9.09 -35.33
N ILE A 7 -19.74 8.71 -34.51
CA ILE A 7 -18.36 8.52 -34.96
C ILE A 7 -18.25 7.55 -36.14
N PRO A 8 -18.89 6.36 -36.13
CA PRO A 8 -18.77 5.43 -37.27
C PRO A 8 -19.26 6.02 -38.59
N GLN A 9 -20.31 6.85 -38.56
CA GLN A 9 -20.83 7.50 -39.76
C GLN A 9 -19.92 8.65 -40.21
N ALA A 10 -19.45 9.48 -39.26
CA ALA A 10 -18.51 10.56 -39.55
C ALA A 10 -17.21 10.04 -40.21
N VAL A 11 -16.67 8.93 -39.74
CA VAL A 11 -15.47 8.29 -40.34
C VAL A 11 -15.76 7.80 -41.76
N LYS A 12 -16.93 7.19 -42.01
CA LYS A 12 -17.33 6.77 -43.37
C LYS A 12 -17.45 7.96 -44.32
N ASP A 13 -18.07 9.05 -43.88
CA ASP A 13 -18.27 10.22 -44.71
C ASP A 13 -16.95 10.98 -44.95
N TRP A 14 -16.05 11.02 -43.96
CA TRP A 14 -14.68 11.50 -44.13
C TRP A 14 -13.92 10.73 -45.22
N ASN A 15 -13.95 9.39 -45.16
CA ASN A 15 -13.25 8.53 -46.12
C ASN A 15 -13.84 8.60 -47.53
N LYS A 16 -15.13 8.94 -47.69
CA LYS A 16 -15.72 9.24 -49.01
C LYS A 16 -15.20 10.57 -49.56
N ALA A 17 -15.04 11.57 -48.71
CA ALA A 17 -14.62 12.91 -49.10
C ALA A 17 -13.11 13.04 -49.32
N HIS A 18 -12.29 12.16 -48.73
CA HIS A 18 -10.83 12.23 -48.77
C HIS A 18 -10.24 10.91 -49.31
N SER A 19 -9.76 10.92 -50.55
CA SER A 19 -9.21 9.73 -51.22
C SER A 19 -7.73 9.47 -50.93
N THR A 20 -7.00 10.45 -50.40
CA THR A 20 -5.54 10.37 -50.17
C THR A 20 -5.15 9.99 -48.74
N ILE A 21 -6.09 10.09 -47.79
CA ILE A 21 -5.87 9.80 -46.37
C ILE A 21 -7.06 9.02 -45.86
N GLU A 22 -6.80 7.85 -45.27
CA GLU A 22 -7.82 7.03 -44.63
C GLU A 22 -7.88 7.31 -43.13
N MET A 23 -9.08 7.65 -42.64
CA MET A 23 -9.39 7.71 -41.22
C MET A 23 -9.86 6.34 -40.75
N LYS A 24 -9.27 5.84 -39.66
CA LYS A 24 -9.60 4.54 -39.06
C LYS A 24 -9.89 4.69 -37.57
N ILE A 25 -11.00 4.10 -37.12
CA ILE A 25 -11.24 3.86 -35.69
C ILE A 25 -10.31 2.70 -35.28
N ALA A 26 -9.39 2.97 -34.36
CA ALA A 26 -8.37 2.02 -33.96
C ALA A 26 -8.22 1.96 -32.44
N THR A 27 -7.75 0.83 -31.95
CA THR A 27 -7.31 0.67 -30.56
C THR A 27 -5.89 1.23 -30.38
N PRO A 28 -5.47 1.57 -29.15
CA PRO A 28 -4.08 1.92 -28.86
C PRO A 28 -3.10 0.85 -29.36
N ARG A 29 -3.43 -0.44 -29.21
CA ARG A 29 -2.62 -1.56 -29.68
C ARG A 29 -2.36 -1.51 -31.19
N GLU A 30 -3.41 -1.32 -31.99
CA GLU A 30 -3.27 -1.24 -33.45
C GLU A 30 -2.43 -0.03 -33.89
N PHE A 31 -2.57 1.10 -33.19
CA PHE A 31 -1.76 2.28 -33.45
C PHE A 31 -0.27 2.00 -33.21
N PHE A 32 0.10 1.49 -32.03
CA PHE A 32 1.50 1.20 -31.69
C PHE A 32 2.11 0.14 -32.62
N GLN A 33 1.39 -0.94 -32.93
CA GLN A 33 1.85 -1.95 -33.90
C GLN A 33 2.10 -1.37 -35.29
N ARG A 34 1.38 -0.32 -35.70
CA ARG A 34 1.61 0.33 -37.01
C ARG A 34 2.72 1.36 -36.93
N LEU A 35 2.84 2.09 -35.82
CA LEU A 35 3.92 3.03 -35.56
C LEU A 35 5.27 2.32 -35.58
N GLU A 36 5.39 1.18 -34.90
CA GLU A 36 6.62 0.37 -34.85
C GLU A 36 7.07 -0.10 -36.24
N LYS A 37 6.13 -0.44 -37.13
CA LYS A 37 6.41 -0.82 -38.53
C LYS A 37 6.94 0.33 -39.40
N THR A 38 6.84 1.58 -38.95
CA THR A 38 7.39 2.71 -39.71
C THR A 38 8.91 2.79 -39.65
N GLU A 39 9.55 2.01 -38.75
CA GLU A 39 11.01 2.01 -38.51
C GLU A 39 11.61 3.41 -38.30
N LYS A 40 10.76 4.38 -37.92
CA LYS A 40 11.17 5.75 -37.66
C LYS A 40 12.02 5.79 -36.40
N LYS A 41 13.16 6.46 -36.49
CA LYS A 41 13.97 6.83 -35.32
C LYS A 41 13.29 8.00 -34.62
N LEU A 42 12.73 7.74 -33.44
CA LEU A 42 12.15 8.78 -32.58
C LEU A 42 13.24 9.38 -31.68
N GLN A 43 13.00 10.61 -31.23
CA GLN A 43 13.84 11.23 -30.21
C GLN A 43 13.74 10.44 -28.90
N ILE A 44 14.87 10.26 -28.22
CA ILE A 44 14.94 9.67 -26.89
C ILE A 44 14.92 10.81 -25.87
N VAL A 45 14.09 10.68 -24.85
CA VAL A 45 14.05 11.55 -23.68
C VAL A 45 14.33 10.66 -22.46
N GLU A 46 15.27 11.08 -21.61
CA GLU A 46 15.74 10.30 -20.46
C GLU A 46 15.47 11.04 -19.15
N GLY A 47 15.20 10.30 -18.08
CA GLY A 47 14.92 10.85 -16.76
C GLY A 47 13.43 11.01 -16.46
N GLU A 48 13.12 11.75 -15.39
CA GLU A 48 11.75 12.08 -15.02
C GLU A 48 11.17 13.09 -16.02
N LEU A 49 9.90 12.92 -16.38
CA LEU A 49 9.19 13.81 -17.31
C LEU A 49 8.61 15.03 -16.58
N TYR A 50 9.41 15.66 -15.71
CA TYR A 50 9.10 16.96 -15.10
C TYR A 50 9.71 18.07 -15.97
N ASP A 51 8.84 18.83 -16.64
CA ASP A 51 9.25 20.00 -17.41
C ASP A 51 9.42 21.20 -16.48
N ASN A 52 10.60 21.84 -16.51
CA ASN A 52 10.88 23.04 -15.73
C ASN A 52 9.91 24.19 -16.05
N GLU A 53 9.36 24.24 -17.27
CA GLU A 53 8.36 25.24 -17.65
C GLU A 53 6.97 24.92 -17.07
N LEU A 54 6.71 23.66 -16.74
CA LEU A 54 5.44 23.17 -16.20
C LEU A 54 5.53 22.76 -14.72
N VAL A 55 6.63 23.06 -14.05
CA VAL A 55 6.84 22.71 -12.63
C VAL A 55 5.78 23.31 -11.70
N ASP A 56 5.22 24.45 -12.11
CA ASP A 56 4.13 25.13 -11.40
C ASP A 56 2.73 24.59 -11.74
N VAL A 57 2.64 23.54 -12.57
CA VAL A 57 1.38 22.87 -12.89
C VAL A 57 1.06 21.84 -11.81
N PHE A 58 0.05 22.16 -10.99
CA PHE A 58 -0.45 21.34 -9.88
C PHE A 58 0.51 21.08 -8.69
N PRO A 59 1.47 21.95 -8.30
CA PRO A 59 2.42 21.64 -7.22
C PRO A 59 1.75 21.40 -5.85
N GLN A 60 0.56 21.99 -5.65
CA GLN A 60 -0.18 21.93 -4.39
C GLN A 60 -0.85 20.57 -4.13
N VAL A 61 -0.95 19.69 -5.14
CA VAL A 61 -1.55 18.35 -5.00
C VAL A 61 -0.86 17.47 -3.97
N CYS A 62 0.41 17.72 -3.69
CA CYS A 62 1.17 17.00 -2.68
C CYS A 62 0.82 17.43 -1.24
N THR A 63 0.12 18.56 -1.08
CA THR A 63 -0.20 19.15 0.23
C THR A 63 -1.71 19.23 0.50
N SER A 64 -2.53 19.15 -0.55
CA SER A 64 -3.98 19.12 -0.47
C SER A 64 -4.45 17.94 0.38
N ARG A 65 -5.20 18.23 1.46
CA ARG A 65 -5.78 17.21 2.35
C ARG A 65 -4.74 16.16 2.79
N LEU A 66 -3.60 16.63 3.32
CA LEU A 66 -2.45 15.81 3.73
C LEU A 66 -2.78 14.48 4.44
N TRP A 67 -3.85 14.44 5.23
CA TRP A 67 -4.31 13.23 5.91
C TRP A 67 -4.57 12.06 4.94
N ILE A 68 -4.96 12.30 3.68
CA ILE A 68 -5.17 11.25 2.67
C ILE A 68 -3.84 10.54 2.38
N VAL A 69 -2.80 11.32 2.10
CA VAL A 69 -1.45 10.79 1.83
C VAL A 69 -0.91 10.07 3.07
N GLN A 70 -1.11 10.63 4.26
CA GLN A 70 -0.69 9.99 5.52
C GLN A 70 -1.39 8.64 5.74
N ASN A 71 -2.71 8.58 5.57
CA ASN A 71 -3.46 7.33 5.74
C ASN A 71 -3.13 6.32 4.65
N SER A 72 -2.95 6.76 3.39
CA SER A 72 -2.53 5.88 2.30
C SER A 72 -1.17 5.25 2.59
N ARG A 73 -0.19 6.02 3.08
CA ARG A 73 1.13 5.50 3.45
C ARG A 73 1.09 4.55 4.65
N GLU A 74 0.25 4.83 5.63
CA GLU A 74 0.06 3.94 6.78
C GLU A 74 -0.59 2.62 6.36
N CYS A 75 -1.63 2.65 5.51
CA CYS A 75 -2.25 1.44 4.95
C CYS A 75 -1.27 0.64 4.09
N GLU A 76 -0.47 1.30 3.25
CA GLU A 76 0.55 0.65 2.43
C GLU A 76 1.61 -0.04 3.29
N GLY A 77 2.10 0.63 4.34
CA GLY A 77 3.02 0.02 5.29
C GLY A 77 2.43 -1.22 5.97
N LEU A 78 1.20 -1.10 6.50
CA LEU A 78 0.51 -2.23 7.12
C LEU A 78 0.24 -3.38 6.15
N LEU A 79 -0.04 -3.09 4.88
CA LEU A 79 -0.27 -4.11 3.85
C LEU A 79 1.03 -4.88 3.57
N MET A 80 2.13 -4.15 3.40
CA MET A 80 3.44 -4.76 3.19
C MET A 80 3.84 -5.66 4.38
N GLU A 81 3.66 -5.19 5.62
CA GLU A 81 3.94 -5.99 6.82
C GLU A 81 3.03 -7.21 6.93
N ALA A 82 1.72 -7.04 6.70
CA ALA A 82 0.76 -8.14 6.74
C ALA A 82 1.10 -9.22 5.71
N GLU A 83 1.44 -8.84 4.48
CA GLU A 83 1.83 -9.76 3.40
C GLU A 83 3.16 -10.46 3.69
N GLU A 84 4.15 -9.74 4.23
CA GLU A 84 5.44 -10.32 4.62
C GLU A 84 5.27 -11.40 5.70
N PHE A 85 4.61 -11.07 6.80
CA PHE A 85 4.42 -12.04 7.88
C PHE A 85 3.45 -13.16 7.52
N ALA A 86 2.44 -12.89 6.69
CA ALA A 86 1.58 -13.93 6.14
C ALA A 86 2.38 -14.91 5.28
N THR A 87 3.34 -14.42 4.49
CA THR A 87 4.25 -15.25 3.69
C THR A 87 5.13 -16.11 4.58
N ILE A 88 5.73 -15.53 5.64
CA ILE A 88 6.54 -16.29 6.60
C ILE A 88 5.70 -17.36 7.31
N ALA A 89 4.50 -16.99 7.79
CA ALA A 89 3.58 -17.92 8.43
C ALA A 89 3.18 -19.06 7.48
N TRP A 90 2.89 -18.75 6.21
CA TRP A 90 2.57 -19.74 5.18
C TRP A 90 3.73 -20.72 4.94
N LEU A 91 4.96 -20.23 4.85
CA LEU A 91 6.16 -21.08 4.75
C LEU A 91 6.34 -22.00 5.97
N LEU A 92 5.84 -21.59 7.14
CA LEU A 92 5.81 -22.39 8.38
C LEU A 92 4.56 -23.28 8.51
N GLY A 93 3.71 -23.29 7.48
CA GLY A 93 2.55 -24.17 7.31
C GLY A 93 1.18 -23.52 7.53
N ALA A 94 1.09 -22.18 7.65
CA ALA A 94 -0.20 -21.50 7.77
C ALA A 94 -0.93 -21.52 6.43
N GLU A 95 -2.22 -21.22 6.44
CA GLU A 95 -2.90 -20.81 5.21
C GLU A 95 -2.54 -19.37 4.88
N TYR A 96 -2.31 -19.08 3.59
CA TYR A 96 -2.03 -17.73 3.12
C TYR A 96 -3.34 -16.99 2.84
N PRO A 97 -3.58 -15.79 3.43
CA PRO A 97 -4.82 -15.02 3.28
C PRO A 97 -4.88 -14.28 1.94
N ALA A 98 -4.90 -15.04 0.84
CA ALA A 98 -4.80 -14.50 -0.52
C ALA A 98 -5.97 -13.57 -0.89
N SER A 99 -7.18 -13.91 -0.45
CA SER A 99 -8.40 -13.14 -0.75
C SER A 99 -8.40 -11.78 -0.06
N GLU A 100 -8.06 -11.77 1.22
CA GLU A 100 -8.00 -10.62 2.10
C GLU A 100 -6.91 -9.66 1.62
N LEU A 101 -5.70 -10.17 1.36
CA LEU A 101 -4.61 -9.34 0.83
C LEU A 101 -4.93 -8.81 -0.57
N ARG A 102 -5.59 -9.59 -1.43
CA ARG A 102 -6.04 -9.10 -2.74
C ARG A 102 -7.03 -7.95 -2.60
N HIS A 103 -8.04 -8.09 -1.73
CA HIS A 103 -9.01 -7.04 -1.46
C HIS A 103 -8.31 -5.78 -0.93
N ALA A 104 -7.39 -5.93 0.02
CA ALA A 104 -6.60 -4.83 0.55
C ALA A 104 -5.78 -4.09 -0.53
N TRP A 105 -5.15 -4.83 -1.46
CA TRP A 105 -4.46 -4.25 -2.62
C TRP A 105 -5.42 -3.47 -3.54
N GLU A 106 -6.61 -4.01 -3.81
CA GLU A 106 -7.63 -3.34 -4.63
C GLU A 106 -8.08 -2.01 -3.99
N GLU A 107 -8.27 -1.97 -2.67
CA GLU A 107 -8.62 -0.75 -1.93
C GLU A 107 -7.49 0.30 -1.91
N ILE A 108 -6.23 -0.11 -1.74
CA ILE A 108 -5.10 0.84 -1.84
C ILE A 108 -4.99 1.42 -3.26
N LEU A 109 -5.17 0.58 -4.29
CA LEU A 109 -5.14 1.03 -5.68
C LEU A 109 -6.30 1.98 -6.01
N TYR A 110 -7.46 1.81 -5.38
CA TYR A 110 -8.55 2.76 -5.46
C TYR A 110 -8.14 4.13 -4.89
N ILE A 111 -7.55 4.15 -3.69
CA ILE A 111 -7.06 5.40 -3.06
C ILE A 111 -5.95 6.05 -3.90
N ALA A 112 -5.11 5.26 -4.55
CA ALA A 112 -4.00 5.73 -5.38
C ALA A 112 -4.43 6.42 -6.69
N PHE A 113 -5.73 6.41 -7.02
CA PHE A 113 -6.25 7.16 -8.17
C PHE A 113 -5.90 8.64 -8.03
N HIS A 114 -5.36 9.24 -9.11
CA HIS A 114 -4.78 10.58 -9.05
C HIS A 114 -5.73 11.62 -8.43
N ASP A 115 -7.00 11.69 -8.83
CA ASP A 115 -7.93 12.69 -8.25
C ASP A 115 -8.24 12.46 -6.76
N ILE A 116 -8.10 11.21 -6.27
CA ILE A 116 -8.31 10.85 -4.87
C ILE A 116 -7.07 11.19 -4.05
N ILE A 117 -5.91 10.62 -4.38
CA ILE A 117 -4.66 10.80 -3.59
C ILE A 117 -4.20 12.26 -3.56
N THR A 118 -4.50 13.03 -4.62
CA THR A 118 -4.19 14.46 -4.72
C THR A 118 -5.22 15.38 -4.07
N GLY A 119 -6.32 14.85 -3.56
CA GLY A 119 -7.33 15.64 -2.87
C GLY A 119 -8.10 16.62 -3.76
N CYS A 120 -8.24 16.35 -5.06
CA CYS A 120 -8.84 17.26 -6.06
C CYS A 120 -10.35 17.06 -6.33
N GLY A 121 -10.97 16.02 -5.79
CA GLY A 121 -12.42 15.78 -5.81
C GLY A 121 -13.26 16.58 -4.77
N VAL A 122 -14.57 16.33 -4.77
CA VAL A 122 -15.56 16.90 -3.83
C VAL A 122 -15.56 16.18 -2.47
N ASP A 123 -16.03 16.85 -1.41
CA ASP A 123 -15.96 16.34 -0.03
C ASP A 123 -16.58 14.95 0.18
N GLY A 124 -17.68 14.64 -0.52
CA GLY A 124 -18.37 13.34 -0.38
C GLY A 124 -17.50 12.13 -0.74
N ILE A 125 -16.56 12.28 -1.68
CA ILE A 125 -15.61 11.23 -2.06
C ILE A 125 -14.72 10.87 -0.86
N TYR A 126 -14.32 11.85 -0.05
CA TYR A 126 -13.36 11.61 1.02
C TYR A 126 -13.97 11.02 2.28
N GLU A 127 -15.29 11.11 2.46
CA GLU A 127 -15.95 10.36 3.53
C GLU A 127 -15.88 8.85 3.25
N GLU A 128 -15.98 8.43 1.98
CA GLU A 128 -15.74 7.05 1.56
C GLU A 128 -14.27 6.66 1.77
N VAL A 129 -13.32 7.50 1.35
CA VAL A 129 -11.88 7.26 1.56
C VAL A 129 -11.53 7.07 3.04
N LYS A 130 -12.12 7.85 3.95
CA LYS A 130 -11.92 7.66 5.40
C LYS A 130 -12.42 6.31 5.88
N GLN A 131 -13.58 5.88 5.40
CA GLN A 131 -14.17 4.58 5.76
C GLN A 131 -13.33 3.43 5.24
N ILE A 132 -12.85 3.53 3.99
CA ILE A 132 -11.92 2.57 3.39
C ILE A 132 -10.65 2.49 4.24
N CYS A 133 -9.96 3.61 4.49
CA CYS A 133 -8.74 3.62 5.30
C CYS A 133 -8.95 3.01 6.69
N THR A 134 -10.07 3.32 7.36
CA THR A 134 -10.37 2.80 8.70
C THR A 134 -10.57 1.28 8.68
N SER A 135 -11.37 0.80 7.73
CA SER A 135 -11.70 -0.63 7.59
C SER A 135 -10.47 -1.44 7.17
N LEU A 136 -9.72 -0.90 6.21
CA LEU A 136 -8.50 -1.51 5.68
C LEU A 136 -7.43 -1.66 6.76
N LYS A 137 -7.18 -0.63 7.57
CA LYS A 137 -6.25 -0.74 8.71
C LYS A 137 -6.65 -1.86 9.67
N ALA A 138 -7.94 -1.97 10.01
CA ALA A 138 -8.42 -3.00 10.92
C ALA A 138 -8.24 -4.41 10.32
N GLU A 139 -8.56 -4.61 9.03
CA GLU A 139 -8.37 -5.87 8.31
C GLU A 139 -6.90 -6.28 8.24
N LEU A 140 -6.01 -5.35 7.91
CA LEU A 140 -4.57 -5.57 7.81
C LEU A 140 -3.95 -5.89 9.17
N ILE A 141 -4.32 -5.14 10.22
CA ILE A 141 -3.89 -5.43 11.60
C ILE A 141 -4.37 -6.83 12.02
N GLY A 142 -5.58 -7.23 11.65
CA GLY A 142 -6.10 -8.57 11.89
C GLY A 142 -5.25 -9.65 11.23
N SER A 143 -4.98 -9.50 9.93
CA SER A 143 -4.17 -10.44 9.12
C SER A 143 -2.73 -10.53 9.63
N LEU A 144 -2.13 -9.40 9.97
CA LEU A 144 -0.80 -9.31 10.57
C LEU A 144 -0.76 -10.03 11.91
N ASN A 145 -1.70 -9.74 12.82
CA ASN A 145 -1.74 -10.37 14.15
C ASN A 145 -1.96 -11.87 14.08
N GLN A 146 -2.77 -12.36 13.13
CA GLN A 146 -2.96 -13.79 12.91
C GLN A 146 -1.64 -14.46 12.51
N SER A 147 -0.90 -13.84 11.59
CA SER A 147 0.39 -14.33 11.12
C SER A 147 1.44 -14.31 12.23
N LEU A 148 1.58 -13.20 12.95
CA LEU A 148 2.50 -13.07 14.09
C LEU A 148 2.18 -14.08 15.19
N SER A 149 0.91 -14.28 15.52
CA SER A 149 0.48 -15.27 16.53
C SER A 149 0.83 -16.69 16.10
N TYR A 150 0.66 -17.02 14.82
CA TYR A 150 1.01 -18.32 14.25
C TYR A 150 2.52 -18.60 14.33
N ILE A 151 3.33 -17.58 14.04
CA ILE A 151 4.79 -17.66 14.13
C ILE A 151 5.22 -17.79 15.60
N ALA A 152 4.71 -16.92 16.47
CA ALA A 152 5.02 -16.91 17.90
C ALA A 152 4.71 -18.26 18.57
N GLY A 153 3.58 -18.89 18.23
CA GLY A 153 3.18 -20.20 18.74
C GLY A 153 4.13 -21.36 18.40
N ARG A 154 5.08 -21.16 17.48
CA ARG A 154 6.12 -22.16 17.12
C ARG A 154 7.45 -21.95 17.83
N VAL A 155 7.64 -20.82 18.49
CA VAL A 155 8.89 -20.54 19.17
C VAL A 155 8.86 -21.21 20.54
N ASN A 156 9.80 -22.11 20.80
CA ASN A 156 9.94 -22.71 22.13
C ASN A 156 10.65 -21.72 23.06
N THR A 157 9.85 -20.99 23.83
CA THR A 157 10.30 -19.97 24.79
C THR A 157 10.60 -20.54 26.17
N GLY A 158 10.20 -21.78 26.46
CA GLY A 158 10.32 -22.40 27.79
C GLY A 158 9.46 -21.76 28.89
N GLY A 159 8.54 -20.84 28.53
CA GLY A 159 7.70 -20.09 29.45
C GLY A 159 7.03 -18.88 28.79
N GLU A 160 6.47 -17.96 29.59
CA GLU A 160 5.98 -16.68 29.09
C GLU A 160 7.14 -15.82 28.59
N ALA A 161 7.03 -15.30 27.38
CA ALA A 161 8.07 -14.48 26.75
C ALA A 161 7.45 -13.41 25.85
N LEU A 162 8.21 -12.33 25.65
CA LEU A 162 7.95 -11.33 24.65
C LEU A 162 8.73 -11.69 23.37
N LEU A 163 8.06 -11.67 22.23
CA LEU A 163 8.71 -11.79 20.93
C LEU A 163 8.64 -10.44 20.22
N ALA A 164 9.79 -9.94 19.79
CA ALA A 164 9.90 -8.77 18.94
C ALA A 164 10.19 -9.21 17.50
N PHE A 165 9.43 -8.64 16.56
CA PHE A 165 9.58 -8.90 15.13
C PHE A 165 10.09 -7.63 14.46
N ASN A 166 11.13 -7.77 13.63
CA ASN A 166 11.61 -6.71 12.76
C ASN A 166 11.04 -6.94 11.36
N SER A 167 10.14 -6.06 10.91
CA SER A 167 9.58 -6.06 9.55
C SER A 167 10.51 -5.46 8.50
N MET A 168 11.70 -4.98 8.88
CA MET A 168 12.63 -4.36 7.94
C MET A 168 13.65 -5.38 7.44
N PRO A 169 14.05 -5.33 6.15
CA PRO A 169 15.05 -6.25 5.59
C PRO A 169 16.49 -5.95 6.06
N TRP A 170 16.69 -4.95 6.91
CA TRP A 170 17.96 -4.60 7.54
C TRP A 170 17.85 -4.59 9.07
N GLY A 171 19.00 -4.70 9.73
CA GLY A 171 19.06 -4.60 11.19
C GLY A 171 18.64 -3.22 11.67
N ILE A 172 17.77 -3.17 12.67
CA ILE A 172 17.30 -1.93 13.29
C ILE A 172 17.78 -1.86 14.74
N LEU A 173 18.02 -0.63 15.21
CA LEU A 173 18.15 -0.31 16.62
C LEU A 173 17.06 0.70 16.95
N ASN A 174 16.08 0.28 17.75
CA ASN A 174 14.97 1.12 18.16
C ASN A 174 14.56 0.81 19.59
N ARG A 175 13.84 1.74 20.22
CA ARG A 175 13.20 1.53 21.52
C ARG A 175 11.81 0.95 21.28
N GLY A 176 11.53 -0.19 21.90
CA GLY A 176 10.20 -0.80 21.91
C GLY A 176 9.59 -0.72 23.30
N GLU A 177 8.29 -0.48 23.36
CA GLU A 177 7.49 -0.52 24.58
C GLU A 177 6.50 -1.67 24.47
N ALA A 178 6.34 -2.45 25.53
CA ALA A 178 5.40 -3.56 25.57
C ALA A 178 4.81 -3.72 26.97
N ASP A 179 3.49 -3.94 27.02
CA ASP A 179 2.79 -4.26 28.25
C ASP A 179 2.95 -5.76 28.57
N LEU A 180 3.37 -6.07 29.79
CA LEU A 180 3.55 -7.44 30.27
C LEU A 180 2.68 -7.70 31.49
N LYS A 181 1.88 -8.77 31.43
CA LYS A 181 1.19 -9.27 32.61
C LYS A 181 2.19 -10.06 33.46
N LEU A 182 2.38 -9.62 34.70
CA LEU A 182 3.23 -10.30 35.65
C LEU A 182 2.48 -11.46 36.31
N ALA A 183 3.20 -12.55 36.62
CA ALA A 183 2.63 -13.70 37.29
C ALA A 183 1.92 -13.31 38.62
N PRO A 184 0.84 -14.01 39.01
CA PRO A 184 0.16 -13.74 40.27
C PRO A 184 1.12 -13.78 41.46
N LYS A 185 1.16 -12.69 42.23
CA LYS A 185 2.07 -12.49 43.39
C LYS A 185 3.56 -12.40 43.02
N PHE A 186 3.91 -11.93 41.81
CA PHE A 186 5.29 -11.59 41.46
C PHE A 186 5.93 -10.68 42.52
N LYS A 187 7.13 -11.06 42.98
CA LYS A 187 7.94 -10.30 43.96
C LYS A 187 9.31 -10.04 43.34
N GLY A 188 9.55 -8.82 42.88
CA GLY A 188 10.83 -8.42 42.29
C GLY A 188 10.68 -7.21 41.38
N THR A 189 11.78 -6.82 40.74
CA THR A 189 11.79 -5.88 39.61
C THR A 189 11.75 -6.70 38.32
N PRO A 190 10.81 -6.44 37.39
CA PRO A 190 10.84 -7.04 36.06
C PRO A 190 12.18 -6.74 35.36
N GLY A 191 12.75 -7.71 34.66
CA GLY A 191 14.00 -7.55 33.93
C GLY A 191 14.18 -8.66 32.88
N MET A 192 15.01 -8.42 31.87
CA MET A 192 15.29 -9.39 30.81
C MET A 192 16.34 -10.40 31.25
N LYS A 193 16.04 -11.69 31.08
CA LYS A 193 16.99 -12.79 31.31
C LYS A 193 17.62 -13.17 29.97
N GLU A 194 18.54 -12.34 29.47
CA GLU A 194 19.29 -12.63 28.25
C GLU A 194 20.77 -12.99 28.52
N ALA A 195 21.41 -13.63 27.54
CA ALA A 195 22.85 -13.93 27.54
C ALA A 195 23.72 -12.70 27.20
N LYS A 196 23.12 -11.62 26.68
CA LYS A 196 23.71 -10.30 26.48
C LYS A 196 22.82 -9.26 27.18
N GLU A 197 23.41 -8.27 27.82
CA GLU A 197 22.65 -7.15 28.38
C GLU A 197 21.98 -6.38 27.25
N VAL A 198 20.65 -6.27 27.31
CA VAL A 198 19.85 -5.35 26.52
C VAL A 198 19.43 -4.22 27.44
N GLU A 199 19.61 -2.96 27.01
CA GLU A 199 19.11 -1.81 27.77
C GLU A 199 17.59 -1.92 27.92
N SER A 200 17.11 -2.02 29.17
CA SER A 200 15.69 -2.15 29.50
C SER A 200 15.34 -1.30 30.71
N GLU A 201 14.18 -0.66 30.68
CA GLU A 201 13.65 0.16 31.77
C GLU A 201 12.17 -0.20 32.01
N VAL A 202 11.75 -0.18 33.28
CA VAL A 202 10.33 -0.33 33.64
C VAL A 202 9.71 1.05 33.69
N ILE A 203 8.82 1.36 32.75
CA ILE A 203 8.16 2.67 32.64
C ILE A 203 7.05 2.81 33.69
N GLU A 204 6.20 1.79 33.84
CA GLU A 204 5.05 1.82 34.74
C GLU A 204 4.71 0.42 35.27
N ILE A 205 4.25 0.33 36.53
CA ILE A 205 3.68 -0.90 37.10
C ILE A 205 2.29 -0.57 37.63
N LYS A 206 1.25 -1.14 37.01
CA LYS A 206 -0.13 -1.09 37.50
C LYS A 206 -0.47 -2.39 38.22
N LYS A 207 -1.23 -2.28 39.31
CA LYS A 207 -1.90 -3.43 39.92
C LYS A 207 -3.32 -3.46 39.39
N ASP A 208 -3.74 -4.59 38.83
CA ASP A 208 -5.15 -4.85 38.59
C ASP A 208 -5.87 -4.81 39.96
N GLU A 209 -6.81 -3.87 40.13
CA GLU A 209 -7.68 -3.76 41.32
C GLU A 209 -8.69 -4.90 41.40
#